data_AF-A0AAE9Z103-F1
#
_entry.id   AF-A0AAE9Z103-F1
#
_cell.length_a   1.000
_cell.length_b   1.000
_cell.length_c   1.000
_cell.angle_alpha   90.00
_cell.angle_beta   90.00
_cell.angle_gamma   90.00
#
_symmetry.space_group_name_H-M   'P 1'
#
loop_
_entity.id
_entity.type
_entity.pdbx_description
1 polymer ?
#
loop_
_entity_poly.entity_id
_entity_poly.type
_entity_poly.pdbx_seq_one_letter_code
_entity_poly.pdbx_strand_id
1 'polypeptide(L)'
;MLANKKSLLAALVLASSSLAATAADDGTLKYSHSLVYLKCEAGACTPGTTTHFSSMKVYYKYIADIPPHSEARLYWNNNEPADISAGKNVAHTVAGECPAGSSETHLTAKWFLSDFKPVTAITTDCNGLTYTYSVHEFNF
;
A
#
# COMPACT_ATOMS: atom_id res chain seq x y z
N MET A 1 18.26 33.13 -53.48
CA MET A 1 17.28 33.81 -52.61
C MET A 1 17.44 33.24 -51.21
N LEU A 2 17.82 34.10 -50.25
CA LEU A 2 17.90 33.81 -48.82
C LEU A 2 16.49 33.82 -48.20
N ALA A 3 16.18 32.82 -47.37
CA ALA A 3 15.35 32.90 -46.18
C ALA A 3 15.17 31.49 -45.61
N ASN A 4 14.99 31.22 -44.32
CA ASN A 4 15.36 31.86 -43.07
C ASN A 4 15.12 30.77 -42.01
N LYS A 5 15.81 30.88 -40.89
CA LYS A 5 15.87 29.98 -39.74
C LYS A 5 14.48 29.54 -39.22
N LYS A 6 14.43 28.34 -38.63
CA LYS A 6 13.91 28.09 -37.26
C LYS A 6 14.29 26.68 -36.80
N SER A 7 15.20 26.63 -35.83
CA SER A 7 15.40 25.49 -34.94
C SER A 7 14.07 25.04 -34.34
N LEU A 8 13.85 23.73 -34.27
CA LEU A 8 13.04 23.14 -33.21
C LEU A 8 13.98 22.30 -32.34
N LEU A 9 14.36 22.89 -31.20
CA LEU A 9 14.96 22.19 -30.09
C LEU A 9 13.91 21.30 -29.41
N ALA A 10 14.36 20.09 -29.07
CA ALA A 10 14.00 19.22 -27.96
C ALA A 10 12.65 19.44 -27.23
N ALA A 11 11.83 18.38 -27.24
CA ALA A 11 10.96 18.05 -26.12
C ALA A 11 11.37 16.65 -25.62
N LEU A 12 12.24 16.63 -24.61
CA LEU A 12 12.54 15.46 -23.81
C LEU A 12 11.29 15.19 -22.95
N VAL A 13 10.52 14.16 -23.26
CA VAL A 13 9.39 13.75 -22.40
C VAL A 13 9.97 13.01 -21.19
N LEU A 14 10.30 13.77 -20.15
CA LEU A 14 10.49 13.27 -18.79
C LEU A 14 9.10 12.97 -18.20
N ALA A 15 8.54 11.82 -18.55
CA ALA A 15 7.36 11.28 -17.89
C ALA A 15 7.73 9.90 -17.34
N SER A 16 8.06 9.84 -16.05
CA SER A 16 7.86 8.69 -15.12
C SER A 16 8.60 8.89 -13.78
N SER A 17 8.52 10.07 -13.15
CA SER A 17 9.20 10.34 -11.87
C SER A 17 8.27 10.35 -10.65
N SER A 18 6.95 10.33 -10.84
CA SER A 18 6.01 10.46 -9.71
C SER A 18 5.94 9.23 -8.82
N LEU A 19 6.17 8.02 -9.32
CA LEU A 19 6.22 6.80 -8.49
C LEU A 19 7.56 6.60 -7.77
N ALA A 20 8.64 7.25 -8.21
CA ALA A 20 9.94 7.15 -7.57
C ALA A 20 10.09 8.15 -6.40
N ALA A 21 9.37 9.28 -6.45
CA ALA A 21 9.41 10.31 -5.42
C ALA A 21 8.71 9.87 -4.13
N THR A 22 7.56 9.18 -4.21
CA THR A 22 6.80 8.74 -3.03
C THR A 22 7.57 7.71 -2.21
N ALA A 23 8.24 6.76 -2.86
CA ALA A 23 9.02 5.72 -2.19
C ALA A 23 10.24 6.25 -1.41
N ALA A 24 10.78 7.42 -1.76
CA ALA A 24 11.89 8.05 -1.02
C ALA A 24 11.40 8.67 0.30
N ASP A 25 10.18 9.21 0.32
CA ASP A 25 9.56 9.81 1.51
C ASP A 25 8.97 8.78 2.48
N ASP A 26 8.74 7.55 2.01
CA ASP A 26 8.22 6.43 2.80
C ASP A 26 9.29 5.71 3.65
N GLY A 27 10.55 6.11 3.50
CA GLY A 27 11.66 5.56 4.25
C GLY A 27 12.32 4.37 3.56
N THR A 28 12.88 3.46 4.35
CA THR A 28 13.68 2.34 3.82
C THR A 28 12.79 1.16 3.46
N LEU A 29 12.90 0.63 2.24
CA LEU A 29 12.26 -0.63 1.85
C LEU A 29 12.80 -1.78 2.72
N LYS A 30 11.91 -2.50 3.41
CA LYS A 30 12.25 -3.63 4.28
C LYS A 30 11.76 -4.96 3.76
N TYR A 31 10.65 -4.94 3.03
CA TYR A 31 10.05 -6.12 2.44
C TYR A 31 9.52 -5.82 1.05
N SER A 32 9.73 -6.75 0.11
CA SER A 32 9.17 -6.69 -1.23
C SER A 32 8.95 -8.10 -1.75
N HIS A 33 7.74 -8.40 -2.21
CA HIS A 33 7.41 -9.66 -2.85
C HIS A 33 6.47 -9.42 -4.03
N SER A 34 6.69 -10.09 -5.16
CA SER A 34 5.95 -9.84 -6.40
C SER A 34 4.59 -10.56 -6.44
N LEU A 35 4.46 -11.68 -5.74
CA LEU A 35 3.28 -12.53 -5.77
C LEU A 35 2.77 -12.82 -4.36
N VAL A 36 1.95 -11.92 -3.86
CA VAL A 36 1.27 -12.07 -2.57
C VAL A 36 -0.23 -12.20 -2.79
N TYR A 37 -0.83 -13.18 -2.14
CA TYR A 37 -2.29 -13.33 -2.07
C TYR A 37 -2.74 -13.41 -0.61
N LEU A 38 -3.99 -13.02 -0.39
CA LEU A 38 -4.63 -13.12 0.91
C LEU A 38 -5.59 -14.30 0.90
N LYS A 39 -5.63 -15.05 1.99
CA LYS A 39 -6.62 -16.11 2.21
C LYS A 39 -7.55 -15.69 3.34
N CYS A 40 -8.85 -15.68 3.08
CA CYS A 40 -9.87 -15.38 4.09
C CYS A 40 -9.86 -16.45 5.18
N GLU A 41 -9.72 -16.04 6.42
CA GLU A 41 -9.77 -16.92 7.59
C GLU A 41 -11.08 -16.75 8.37
N ALA A 42 -11.61 -15.52 8.48
CA ALA A 42 -12.83 -15.22 9.23
C ALA A 42 -13.47 -13.88 8.83
N GLY A 43 -14.62 -13.58 9.42
CA GLY A 43 -15.36 -12.33 9.21
C GLY A 43 -16.45 -12.47 8.15
N ALA A 44 -16.67 -11.43 7.37
CA ALA A 44 -17.74 -11.37 6.36
C ALA A 44 -17.37 -12.01 5.01
N CYS A 45 -16.24 -12.72 4.91
CA CYS A 45 -15.87 -13.51 3.73
C CYS A 45 -16.05 -15.02 3.97
N THR A 46 -16.19 -15.77 2.88
CA THR A 46 -16.20 -17.24 2.93
C THR A 46 -14.79 -17.76 3.26
N PRO A 47 -14.60 -18.50 4.37
CA PRO A 47 -13.30 -19.02 4.74
C PRO A 47 -12.65 -19.86 3.63
N GLY A 48 -11.35 -19.67 3.43
CA GLY A 48 -10.57 -20.35 2.40
C GLY A 48 -10.57 -19.67 1.02
N THR A 49 -11.42 -18.67 0.78
CA THR A 49 -11.36 -17.88 -0.46
C THR A 49 -10.08 -17.06 -0.53
N THR A 50 -9.53 -16.91 -1.73
CA THR A 50 -8.26 -16.21 -1.96
C THR A 50 -8.45 -15.00 -2.85
N THR A 51 -7.68 -13.93 -2.60
CA THR A 51 -7.60 -12.78 -3.50
C THR A 51 -6.76 -13.12 -4.74
N HIS A 52 -6.77 -12.23 -5.74
CA HIS A 52 -5.76 -12.28 -6.79
C HIS A 52 -4.35 -12.01 -6.22
N PHE A 53 -3.34 -12.41 -6.99
CA PHE A 53 -1.96 -12.09 -6.68
C PHE A 53 -1.68 -10.61 -6.95
N SER A 54 -0.98 -9.96 -6.04
CA SER A 54 -0.50 -8.60 -6.20
C SER A 54 0.89 -8.45 -5.58
N SER A 55 1.68 -7.50 -6.11
CA SER A 55 2.94 -7.15 -5.48
C SER A 55 2.69 -6.46 -4.14
N MET A 56 3.54 -6.74 -3.17
CA MET A 56 3.49 -6.14 -1.84
C MET A 56 4.84 -5.52 -1.51
N LYS A 57 4.81 -4.34 -0.90
CA LYS A 57 6.01 -3.66 -0.39
C LYS A 57 5.74 -3.14 1.01
N VAL A 58 6.72 -3.23 1.89
CA VAL A 58 6.69 -2.58 3.21
C VAL A 58 7.94 -1.73 3.38
N TYR A 59 7.71 -0.47 3.69
CA TYR A 59 8.73 0.51 4.02
C TYR A 59 8.71 0.80 5.52
N TYR A 60 9.86 1.24 6.02
CA TYR A 60 10.03 1.65 7.41
C TYR A 60 10.47 3.11 7.44
N LYS A 61 9.67 3.94 8.12
CA LYS A 61 9.96 5.35 8.35
C LYS A 61 10.15 5.57 9.85
N TYR A 62 11.27 6.18 10.21
CA TYR A 62 11.45 6.75 11.54
C TYR A 62 10.79 8.12 11.57
N ILE A 63 9.98 8.38 12.60
CA ILE A 63 9.27 9.66 12.76
C ILE A 63 9.68 10.23 14.11
N ALA A 64 10.54 11.24 14.08
CA ALA A 64 10.88 11.98 15.29
C ALA A 64 9.60 12.54 15.94
N ASP A 65 9.58 12.62 17.26
CA ASP A 65 8.56 13.33 18.06
C ASP A 65 7.14 12.73 18.10
N ILE A 66 6.83 11.69 17.31
CA ILE A 66 5.54 10.97 17.38
C ILE A 66 5.78 9.53 17.85
N PRO A 67 5.57 9.19 19.13
CA PRO A 67 5.59 7.80 19.60
C PRO A 67 4.63 6.93 18.77
N PRO A 68 5.00 5.70 18.36
CA PRO A 68 6.19 4.92 18.74
C PRO A 68 7.47 5.22 17.92
N HIS A 69 7.60 6.44 17.40
CA HIS A 69 8.72 6.95 16.60
C HIS A 69 9.02 6.15 15.34
N SER A 70 8.09 5.32 14.93
CA SER A 70 8.24 4.40 13.83
C SER A 70 6.91 4.12 13.18
N GLU A 71 6.93 4.07 11.86
CA GLU A 71 5.78 3.74 11.05
C GLU A 71 6.19 2.70 10.01
N ALA A 72 5.48 1.58 9.99
CA ALA A 72 5.51 0.66 8.87
C ALA A 72 4.48 1.13 7.83
N ARG A 73 4.94 1.34 6.59
CA ARG A 73 4.12 1.83 5.48
C ARG A 73 3.99 0.72 4.46
N LEU A 74 2.78 0.21 4.26
CA LEU A 74 2.51 -0.97 3.43
C LEU A 74 1.77 -0.57 2.15
N TYR A 75 2.20 -1.15 1.04
CA TYR A 75 1.53 -1.08 -0.26
C TYR A 75 1.15 -2.48 -0.71
N TRP A 76 -0.12 -2.67 -1.08
CA TRP A 76 -0.61 -3.92 -1.66
C TRP A 76 -1.88 -3.70 -2.49
N ASN A 77 -1.86 -4.12 -3.76
CA ASN A 77 -2.95 -3.83 -4.71
C ASN A 77 -3.22 -2.30 -4.75
N ASN A 78 -4.44 -1.85 -4.42
CA ASN A 78 -4.80 -0.43 -4.35
C ASN A 78 -4.62 0.18 -2.94
N ASN A 79 -4.10 -0.59 -1.98
CA ASN A 79 -3.86 -0.08 -0.64
C ASN A 79 -2.61 0.81 -0.59
N GLU A 80 -2.79 2.00 -0.05
CA GLU A 80 -1.73 2.97 0.25
C GLU A 80 -1.65 3.22 1.77
N PRO A 81 -0.48 3.61 2.31
CA PRO A 81 -0.31 3.94 3.73
C PRO A 81 -1.30 5.00 4.21
N ALA A 82 -1.91 4.76 5.37
CA ALA A 82 -2.90 5.67 5.97
C ALA A 82 -2.28 6.78 6.86
N ASP A 83 -0.94 6.90 6.88
CA ASP A 83 -0.18 7.84 7.72
C ASP A 83 -0.48 7.73 9.23
N ILE A 84 -0.73 6.50 9.70
CA ILE A 84 -0.98 6.18 11.11
C ILE A 84 0.25 5.52 11.71
N SER A 85 0.94 6.25 12.59
CA SER A 85 2.10 5.75 13.32
C SER A 85 1.70 4.69 14.35
N ALA A 86 1.93 3.41 14.01
CA ALA A 86 1.61 2.24 14.84
C ALA A 86 2.83 1.35 15.14
N GLY A 87 4.03 1.84 14.87
CA GLY A 87 5.28 1.12 15.10
C GLY A 87 5.71 0.26 13.92
N LYS A 88 6.82 -0.46 14.11
CA LYS A 88 7.41 -1.31 13.06
C LYS A 88 6.62 -2.60 12.74
N ASN A 89 5.70 -3.01 13.61
CA ASN A 89 5.00 -4.31 13.51
C ASN A 89 3.55 -4.18 13.03
N VAL A 90 3.06 -2.96 12.82
CA VAL A 90 1.69 -2.70 12.40
C VAL A 90 1.70 -1.62 11.34
N ALA A 91 1.05 -1.88 10.20
CA ALA A 91 0.80 -0.89 9.16
C ALA A 91 -0.70 -0.67 9.00
N HIS A 92 -1.09 0.55 8.67
CA HIS A 92 -2.48 0.90 8.35
C HIS A 92 -2.53 1.38 6.90
N THR A 93 -3.55 0.96 6.17
CA THR A 93 -3.73 1.35 4.78
C THR A 93 -5.17 1.73 4.46
N VAL A 94 -5.32 2.51 3.40
CA VAL A 94 -6.59 2.87 2.77
C VAL A 94 -6.60 2.36 1.33
N ALA A 95 -7.70 1.77 0.88
CA ALA A 95 -7.83 1.22 -0.48
C ALA A 95 -8.67 2.12 -1.43
N GLY A 96 -9.36 3.12 -0.87
CA GLY A 96 -10.25 4.02 -1.59
C GLY A 96 -11.39 4.57 -0.73
N GLU A 97 -12.05 5.58 -1.27
CA GLU A 97 -13.22 6.24 -0.68
C GLU A 97 -14.47 5.35 -0.77
N CYS A 98 -15.33 5.46 0.23
CA CYS A 98 -16.61 4.79 0.26
C CYS A 98 -17.73 5.66 -0.35
N PRO A 99 -18.77 5.04 -0.95
CA PRO A 99 -19.92 5.77 -1.47
C PRO A 99 -20.61 6.61 -0.39
N ALA A 100 -21.19 7.74 -0.78
CA ALA A 100 -21.98 8.56 0.13
C ALA A 100 -23.13 7.76 0.77
N GLY A 101 -23.29 7.88 2.09
CA GLY A 101 -24.27 7.10 2.86
C GLY A 101 -23.75 5.75 3.40
N SER A 102 -22.49 5.42 3.16
CA SER A 102 -21.80 4.28 3.78
C SER A 102 -21.57 4.50 5.28
N SER A 103 -21.36 3.40 6.03
CA SER A 103 -20.99 3.45 7.45
C SER A 103 -19.58 3.98 7.65
N GLU A 104 -18.67 3.63 6.75
CA GLU A 104 -17.27 4.08 6.75
C GLU A 104 -17.03 5.09 5.63
N THR A 105 -16.02 5.94 5.80
CA THR A 105 -15.58 6.89 4.76
C THR A 105 -14.59 6.28 3.78
N HIS A 106 -13.84 5.26 4.22
CA HIS A 106 -12.81 4.61 3.42
C HIS A 106 -12.83 3.10 3.63
N LEU A 107 -12.40 2.36 2.61
CA LEU A 107 -11.96 0.98 2.78
C LEU A 107 -10.62 0.99 3.50
N THR A 108 -10.55 0.36 4.67
CA THR A 108 -9.33 0.39 5.51
C THR A 108 -8.80 -1.02 5.76
N ALA A 109 -7.50 -1.11 6.02
CA ALA A 109 -6.88 -2.34 6.48
C ALA A 109 -5.82 -2.08 7.55
N LYS A 110 -5.78 -2.96 8.54
CA LYS A 110 -4.74 -3.07 9.55
C LYS A 110 -3.94 -4.32 9.30
N TRP A 111 -2.64 -4.16 9.12
CA TRP A 111 -1.71 -5.23 8.79
C TRP A 111 -0.80 -5.52 9.96
N PHE A 112 -0.67 -6.80 10.30
CA PHE A 112 0.27 -7.28 11.30
C PHE A 112 1.50 -7.82 10.60
N LEU A 113 2.66 -7.42 11.10
CA LEU A 113 3.95 -7.69 10.50
C LEU A 113 4.84 -8.45 11.48
N SER A 114 5.60 -9.40 10.95
CA SER A 114 6.69 -10.08 11.65
C SER A 114 7.98 -9.78 10.92
N ASP A 115 8.88 -8.99 11.52
CA ASP A 115 10.11 -8.51 10.88
C ASP A 115 9.84 -7.86 9.50
N PHE A 116 8.91 -6.90 9.48
CA PHE A 116 8.42 -6.22 8.27
C PHE A 116 7.69 -7.10 7.24
N LYS A 117 7.68 -8.43 7.39
CA LYS A 117 6.90 -9.32 6.54
C LYS A 117 5.44 -9.35 7.01
N PRO A 118 4.46 -9.00 6.15
CA PRO A 118 3.05 -9.08 6.51
C PRO A 118 2.61 -10.53 6.73
N VAL A 119 1.88 -10.77 7.81
CA VAL A 119 1.39 -12.11 8.20
C VAL A 119 -0.13 -12.20 8.24
N THR A 120 -0.79 -11.11 8.63
CA THR A 120 -2.24 -11.06 8.80
C THR A 120 -2.75 -9.68 8.44
N ALA A 121 -3.94 -9.61 7.87
CA ALA A 121 -4.66 -8.36 7.62
C ALA A 121 -6.05 -8.44 8.23
N ILE A 122 -6.50 -7.34 8.83
CA ILE A 122 -7.90 -7.13 9.18
C ILE A 122 -8.38 -5.95 8.34
N THR A 123 -9.36 -6.17 7.48
CA THR A 123 -9.92 -5.12 6.62
C THR A 123 -11.33 -4.77 7.05
N THR A 124 -11.71 -3.52 6.85
CA THR A 124 -13.07 -3.03 7.08
C THR A 124 -13.62 -2.46 5.77
N ASP A 125 -14.81 -2.94 5.36
CA ASP A 125 -15.49 -2.44 4.17
C ASP A 125 -16.32 -1.17 4.45
N CYS A 126 -16.94 -0.62 3.41
CA CYS A 126 -17.77 0.58 3.52
C CYS A 126 -19.01 0.41 4.42
N ASN A 127 -19.44 -0.81 4.70
CA ASN A 127 -20.56 -1.09 5.57
C ASN A 127 -20.13 -1.31 7.03
N GLY A 128 -18.83 -1.24 7.32
CA GLY A 128 -18.25 -1.53 8.64
C GLY A 128 -18.06 -3.04 8.89
N LEU A 129 -18.21 -3.88 7.86
CA LEU A 129 -17.96 -5.31 7.98
C LEU A 129 -16.47 -5.58 8.01
N THR A 130 -16.07 -6.49 8.90
CA THR A 130 -14.67 -6.86 9.09
C THR A 130 -14.35 -8.20 8.46
N TYR A 131 -13.13 -8.31 7.95
CA TYR A 131 -12.61 -9.48 7.27
C TYR A 131 -11.20 -9.75 7.79
N THR A 132 -10.92 -10.99 8.14
CA THR A 132 -9.59 -11.40 8.63
C THR A 132 -8.94 -12.29 7.59
N TYR A 133 -7.73 -11.94 7.18
CA TYR A 133 -6.95 -12.65 6.18
C TYR A 133 -5.59 -13.08 6.71
N SER A 134 -5.15 -14.26 6.31
CA SER A 134 -3.74 -14.65 6.36
C SER A 134 -3.03 -14.24 5.07
N VAL A 135 -1.79 -13.79 5.17
CA VAL A 135 -0.97 -13.31 4.03
C VAL A 135 -0.05 -14.43 3.58
N HIS A 136 -0.03 -14.71 2.27
CA HIS A 136 0.76 -15.79 1.68
C HIS A 136 1.57 -15.30 0.49
N GLU A 137 2.79 -15.81 0.40
CA GLU A 137 3.70 -15.61 -0.72
C GLU A 137 3.66 -16.83 -1.63
N PHE A 138 3.64 -16.60 -2.93
CA PHE A 138 3.81 -17.66 -3.92
C PHE A 138 5.23 -17.63 -4.48
N ASN A 139 5.99 -18.70 -4.24
CA ASN A 139 7.34 -18.92 -4.76
C ASN A 139 7.29 -19.99 -5.86
N PHE A 140 7.98 -19.74 -6.98
CA PHE A 140 8.15 -20.71 -8.08
C PHE A 140 9.37 -21.61 -7.86
#